data_AF-A0A2V8SAF6-F1
#
_entry.id   AF-A0A2V8SAF6-F1
#
_cell.length_a   1.000
_cell.length_b   1.000
_cell.length_c   1.000
_cell.angle_alpha   90.00
_cell.angle_beta   90.00
_cell.angle_gamma   90.00
#
_symmetry.space_group_name_H-M   'P 1'
#
loop_
_entity.id
_entity.type
_entity.pdbx_description
1 polymer ?
#
loop_
_entity_poly.entity_id
_entity_poly.type
_entity_poly.pdbx_seq_one_letter_code
_entity_poly.pdbx_strand_id
1 'polypeptide(L)'
;MQLLSRINGDGVFEMQSEQYAMATKSSSSLLSPLERRLARRVLPHIPAWLETYHLTMLTLVWCAGLVFFGRLAASDLRWLWASSLMVVMHYLTDFFDGKVGKFRDTGLVRWGFYMDHLLDFFFLCAVLAGYSFLLPASSHLNLFLVLAVFGGYVVNSFLAFTASGRFHISHMKLGPTEFRIAIVVINALLVLYGTRRMAKSLP
;
A
#
# COMPACT_ATOMS: atom_id res chain seq x y z
N MET A 1 2.83 37.69 36.12
CA MET A 1 2.06 36.49 36.54
C MET A 1 1.38 35.93 35.29
N GLN A 2 2.19 35.27 34.45
CA GLN A 2 2.10 33.85 34.08
C GLN A 2 0.92 33.52 33.15
N LEU A 3 1.16 33.64 31.84
CA LEU A 3 0.52 32.84 30.78
C LEU A 3 1.46 32.77 29.55
N LEU A 4 2.72 32.44 29.81
CA LEU A 4 3.66 31.94 28.79
C LEU A 4 4.04 30.51 29.14
N SER A 5 3.05 29.62 29.22
CA SER A 5 3.30 28.18 29.32
C SER A 5 3.42 27.60 27.92
N ARG A 6 4.68 27.55 27.45
CA ARG A 6 5.24 26.55 26.54
C ARG A 6 4.19 25.63 25.87
N ILE A 7 3.63 26.09 24.75
CA ILE A 7 3.16 25.15 23.73
C ILE A 7 4.42 24.78 22.97
N ASN A 8 5.08 23.71 23.41
CA ASN A 8 6.17 23.10 22.66
C ASN A 8 5.66 22.81 21.24
N GLY A 9 6.30 23.35 20.21
CA GLY A 9 5.94 23.09 18.81
C GLY A 9 5.86 21.58 18.50
N ASP A 10 6.65 20.79 19.25
CA ASP A 10 6.67 19.33 19.19
C ASP A 10 5.31 18.72 19.53
N GLY A 11 4.60 19.19 20.56
CA GLY A 11 3.37 18.58 21.06
C GLY A 11 2.14 18.81 20.15
N VAL A 12 2.12 19.91 19.41
CA VAL A 12 1.08 20.18 18.40
C VAL A 12 1.29 19.30 17.16
N PHE A 13 2.55 19.16 16.72
CA PHE A 13 2.91 18.20 15.67
C PHE A 13 2.66 16.74 16.09
N GLU A 14 2.91 16.40 17.35
CA GLU A 14 2.67 15.07 17.94
C GLU A 14 1.17 14.73 17.96
N MET A 15 0.32 15.61 18.49
CA MET A 15 -1.15 15.46 18.46
C MET A 15 -1.69 15.35 17.04
N GLN A 16 -1.20 16.19 16.12
CA GLN A 16 -1.65 16.20 14.73
C GLN A 16 -1.18 14.93 13.99
N SER A 17 -0.02 14.38 14.35
CA SER A 17 0.52 13.10 13.83
C SER A 17 -0.18 11.86 14.41
N GLU A 18 -0.65 11.91 15.66
CA GLU A 18 -1.45 10.85 16.28
C GLU A 18 -2.88 10.83 15.75
N GLN A 19 -3.52 12.00 15.65
CA GLN A 19 -4.81 12.15 14.98
C GLN A 19 -4.72 11.69 13.51
N TYR A 20 -3.58 11.93 12.85
CA TYR A 20 -3.26 11.46 11.51
C TYR A 20 -3.21 9.92 11.41
N ALA A 21 -2.42 9.24 12.23
CA ALA A 21 -2.32 7.77 12.20
C ALA A 21 -3.64 7.09 12.58
N MET A 22 -4.45 7.76 13.39
CA MET A 22 -5.77 7.31 13.78
C MET A 22 -6.81 7.51 12.66
N ALA A 23 -6.76 8.61 11.92
CA ALA A 23 -7.68 8.95 10.83
C ALA A 23 -7.40 8.13 9.55
N THR A 24 -6.14 7.97 9.14
CA THR A 24 -5.76 7.17 7.95
C THR A 24 -6.14 5.68 8.12
N LYS A 25 -6.12 5.16 9.35
CA LYS A 25 -6.58 3.80 9.69
C LYS A 25 -8.09 3.67 9.95
N SER A 26 -8.85 4.76 9.84
CA SER A 26 -10.32 4.74 9.96
C SER A 26 -11.03 4.62 8.60
N SER A 27 -10.37 4.07 7.58
CA SER A 27 -11.05 3.74 6.33
C SER A 27 -12.12 2.69 6.61
N SER A 28 -13.38 3.11 6.51
CA SER A 28 -14.55 2.25 6.56
C SER A 28 -14.65 1.44 5.27
N SER A 29 -13.66 0.57 5.03
CA SER A 29 -13.71 -0.36 3.91
C SER A 29 -14.93 -1.27 4.07
N LEU A 30 -15.56 -1.64 2.95
CA LEU A 30 -16.68 -2.58 2.90
C LEU A 30 -16.37 -3.92 3.60
N LEU A 31 -15.07 -4.26 3.70
CA LEU A 31 -14.56 -5.47 4.34
C LEU A 31 -14.24 -5.32 5.84
N SER A 32 -14.36 -4.12 6.39
CA SER A 32 -13.97 -3.83 7.78
C SER A 32 -14.59 -4.75 8.85
N PRO A 33 -15.83 -5.28 8.73
CA PRO A 33 -16.37 -6.24 9.71
C PRO A 33 -15.68 -7.61 9.65
N LEU A 34 -15.38 -8.08 8.43
CA LEU A 34 -14.70 -9.36 8.20
C LEU A 34 -13.26 -9.27 8.67
N GLU A 35 -12.60 -8.17 8.35
CA GLU A 35 -11.25 -7.83 8.76
C GLU A 35 -11.07 -7.79 10.28
N ARG A 36 -12.06 -7.28 11.03
CA ARG A 36 -12.06 -7.27 12.51
C ARG A 36 -12.24 -8.68 13.09
N ARG A 37 -13.02 -9.54 12.44
CA ARG A 37 -13.19 -10.95 12.87
C ARG A 37 -11.93 -11.76 12.63
N LEU A 38 -11.31 -11.60 11.45
CA LEU A 38 -10.07 -12.29 11.11
C LEU A 38 -8.93 -11.85 12.02
N ALA A 39 -8.79 -10.54 12.24
CA ALA A 39 -7.78 -9.99 13.14
C ALA A 39 -7.86 -10.58 14.55
N ARG A 40 -9.06 -10.64 15.16
CA ARG A 40 -9.22 -11.19 16.52
C ARG A 40 -8.84 -12.66 16.63
N ARG A 41 -8.98 -13.45 15.56
CA ARG A 41 -8.57 -14.86 15.55
C ARG A 41 -7.07 -15.02 15.33
N VAL A 42 -6.49 -14.23 14.44
CA VAL A 42 -5.09 -14.40 14.02
C VAL A 42 -4.12 -13.69 14.97
N LEU A 43 -4.45 -12.50 15.49
CA LEU A 43 -3.56 -11.72 16.37
C LEU A 43 -2.97 -12.51 17.55
N PRO A 44 -3.76 -13.31 18.30
CA PRO A 44 -3.23 -14.10 19.42
C PRO A 44 -2.23 -15.18 18.99
N HIS A 45 -2.27 -15.60 17.72
CA HIS A 45 -1.43 -16.66 17.17
C HIS A 45 -0.18 -16.12 16.46
N ILE A 46 -0.06 -14.80 16.30
CA ILE A 46 1.13 -14.19 15.70
C ILE A 46 2.29 -14.34 16.68
N PRO A 47 3.41 -14.99 16.28
CA PRO A 47 4.54 -15.24 17.17
C PRO A 47 5.06 -13.95 17.80
N ALA A 48 5.50 -14.01 19.06
CA ALA A 48 6.00 -12.85 19.79
C ALA A 48 7.20 -12.16 19.09
N TRP A 49 8.02 -12.91 18.37
CA TRP A 49 9.15 -12.38 17.59
C TRP A 49 8.73 -11.59 16.34
N LEU A 50 7.52 -11.82 15.81
CA LEU A 50 7.04 -11.16 14.60
C LEU A 50 6.39 -9.82 14.94
N GLU A 51 7.20 -8.77 15.00
CA GLU A 51 6.77 -7.39 15.23
C GLU A 51 6.30 -6.65 13.97
N THR A 52 5.66 -5.49 14.17
CA THR A 52 5.22 -4.57 13.09
C THR A 52 6.31 -4.32 12.07
N TYR A 53 7.54 -4.01 12.49
CA TYR A 53 8.61 -3.68 11.57
C TYR A 53 8.97 -4.83 10.63
N HIS A 54 8.91 -6.09 11.08
CA HIS A 54 9.18 -7.25 10.23
C HIS A 54 8.11 -7.38 9.15
N LEU A 55 6.85 -7.22 9.54
CA LEU A 55 5.71 -7.31 8.62
C LEU A 55 5.77 -6.19 7.57
N THR A 56 6.10 -4.97 7.99
CA THR A 56 6.29 -3.83 7.09
C THR A 56 7.47 -4.08 6.14
N MET A 57 8.61 -4.58 6.63
CA MET A 57 9.79 -4.86 5.79
C MET A 57 9.62 -6.05 4.83
N LEU A 58 8.70 -6.97 5.10
CA LEU A 58 8.35 -8.04 4.15
C LEU A 58 7.84 -7.50 2.82
N THR A 59 7.36 -6.25 2.77
CA THR A 59 7.02 -5.59 1.50
C THR A 59 8.16 -5.65 0.48
N LEU A 60 9.41 -5.51 0.90
CA LEU A 60 10.56 -5.61 -0.01
C LEU A 60 10.68 -7.01 -0.64
N VAL A 61 10.36 -8.05 0.12
CA VAL A 61 10.34 -9.44 -0.37
C VAL A 61 9.22 -9.62 -1.40
N TRP A 62 8.04 -9.09 -1.12
CA TRP A 62 6.91 -9.13 -2.05
C TRP A 62 7.17 -8.34 -3.33
N CYS A 63 7.82 -7.17 -3.23
CA CYS A 63 8.28 -6.39 -4.36
C CYS A 63 9.28 -7.17 -5.23
N ALA A 64 10.28 -7.79 -4.62
CA ALA A 64 11.25 -8.63 -5.33
C ALA A 64 10.55 -9.81 -6.04
N GLY A 65 9.61 -10.46 -5.36
CA GLY A 65 8.77 -11.51 -5.93
C GLY A 65 7.95 -11.03 -7.13
N LEU A 66 7.34 -9.85 -7.06
CA LEU A 66 6.58 -9.27 -8.17
C LEU A 66 7.43 -9.04 -9.42
N VAL A 67 8.62 -8.48 -9.25
CA VAL A 67 9.55 -8.26 -10.37
C VAL A 67 10.01 -9.60 -10.96
N PHE A 68 10.36 -10.55 -10.09
CA PHE A 68 10.82 -11.88 -10.50
C PHE A 68 9.73 -12.66 -11.26
N PHE A 69 8.53 -12.77 -10.70
CA PHE A 69 7.41 -13.46 -11.34
C PHE A 69 6.88 -12.72 -12.55
N GLY A 70 6.93 -11.37 -12.57
CA GLY A 70 6.63 -10.58 -13.76
C GLY A 70 7.61 -10.88 -14.91
N ARG A 71 8.90 -11.05 -14.61
CA ARG A 71 9.90 -11.45 -15.61
C ARG A 71 9.66 -12.87 -16.14
N LEU A 72 9.24 -13.81 -15.29
CA LEU A 72 8.85 -15.17 -15.69
C LEU A 72 7.52 -15.19 -16.44
N ALA A 73 6.61 -14.27 -16.15
CA ALA A 73 5.34 -14.14 -16.86
C ALA A 73 5.52 -13.76 -18.34
N ALA A 74 6.66 -13.14 -18.68
CA ALA A 74 7.02 -12.86 -20.06
C ALA A 74 7.23 -14.13 -20.91
N SER A 75 7.58 -15.27 -20.30
CA SER A 75 7.68 -16.57 -20.99
C SER A 75 6.42 -17.42 -20.83
N ASP A 76 5.82 -17.45 -19.64
CA ASP A 76 4.55 -18.15 -19.39
C ASP A 76 3.63 -17.30 -18.50
N LEU A 77 2.52 -16.84 -19.05
CA LEU A 77 1.52 -16.02 -18.36
C LEU A 77 1.02 -16.63 -17.05
N ARG A 78 1.08 -17.96 -16.88
CA ARG A 78 0.67 -18.63 -15.63
C ARG A 78 1.42 -18.12 -14.40
N TRP A 79 2.64 -17.59 -14.57
CA TRP A 79 3.38 -16.95 -13.48
C TRP A 79 2.71 -15.70 -12.91
N LEU A 80 1.74 -15.10 -13.60
CA LEU A 80 0.91 -14.02 -13.06
C LEU A 80 0.04 -14.47 -11.87
N TRP A 81 -0.23 -15.77 -11.71
CA TRP A 81 -0.82 -16.29 -10.47
C TRP A 81 0.13 -16.16 -9.30
N ALA A 82 1.43 -16.42 -9.51
CA ALA A 82 2.46 -16.20 -8.49
C ALA A 82 2.62 -14.70 -8.18
N SER A 83 2.58 -13.83 -9.19
CA SER A 83 2.52 -12.38 -8.97
C SER A 83 1.30 -11.97 -8.15
N SER A 84 0.12 -12.54 -8.45
CA SER A 84 -1.11 -12.28 -7.69
C SER A 84 -1.00 -12.75 -6.23
N LEU A 85 -0.33 -13.89 -5.99
CA LEU A 85 -0.03 -14.34 -4.64
C LEU A 85 0.84 -13.31 -3.89
N MET A 86 1.86 -12.72 -4.53
CA MET A 86 2.68 -11.68 -3.91
C MET A 86 1.86 -10.44 -3.55
N VAL A 87 0.92 -10.02 -4.39
CA VAL A 87 -0.01 -8.90 -4.10
C VAL A 87 -0.88 -9.21 -2.88
N VAL A 88 -1.42 -10.43 -2.81
CA VAL A 88 -2.25 -10.87 -1.68
C VAL A 88 -1.43 -10.95 -0.39
N MET A 89 -0.20 -11.46 -0.46
CA MET A 89 0.70 -11.53 0.70
C MET A 89 1.11 -10.14 1.18
N HIS A 90 1.39 -9.21 0.26
CA HIS A 90 1.62 -7.80 0.58
C HIS A 90 0.42 -7.17 1.29
N TYR A 91 -0.80 -7.38 0.76
CA TYR A 91 -2.02 -6.94 1.44
C TYR A 91 -2.13 -7.50 2.86
N LEU A 92 -1.82 -8.79 3.03
CA LEU A 92 -1.92 -9.45 4.32
C LEU A 92 -0.92 -8.88 5.33
N THR A 93 0.33 -8.65 4.93
CA THR A 93 1.38 -8.13 5.83
C THR A 93 1.09 -6.69 6.25
N ASP A 94 0.73 -5.82 5.31
CA ASP A 94 0.32 -4.42 5.54
C ASP A 94 -0.96 -4.32 6.40
N PHE A 95 -1.89 -5.25 6.22
CA PHE A 95 -3.08 -5.31 7.05
C PHE A 95 -2.80 -5.69 8.51
N PHE A 96 -1.83 -6.60 8.72
CA PHE A 96 -1.49 -7.08 10.05
C PHE A 96 -0.49 -6.21 10.78
N ASP A 97 0.45 -5.55 10.10
CA ASP A 97 1.48 -4.74 10.74
C ASP A 97 0.87 -3.63 11.63
N GLY A 98 -0.21 -3.01 11.15
CA GLY A 98 -0.90 -1.94 11.82
C GLY A 98 -1.77 -2.42 12.97
N LYS A 99 -2.20 -3.68 12.95
CA LYS A 99 -2.99 -4.30 14.03
C LYS A 99 -2.11 -4.89 15.10
N VAL A 100 -0.98 -5.49 14.72
CA VAL A 100 0.06 -5.94 15.63
C VAL A 100 0.62 -4.74 16.40
N GLY A 101 0.87 -3.62 15.72
CA GLY A 101 1.40 -2.42 16.37
C GLY A 101 0.43 -1.84 17.42
N LYS A 102 -0.87 -1.82 17.12
CA LYS A 102 -1.92 -1.41 18.08
C LYS A 102 -2.11 -2.42 19.21
N PHE A 103 -2.02 -3.72 18.92
CA PHE A 103 -2.23 -4.76 19.92
C PHE A 103 -1.07 -4.88 20.91
N ARG A 104 0.16 -4.65 20.45
CA ARG A 104 1.39 -4.74 21.26
C ARG A 104 1.89 -3.39 21.77
N ASP A 105 1.17 -2.31 21.46
CA ASP A 105 1.49 -0.93 21.84
C ASP A 105 2.96 -0.55 21.58
N THR A 106 3.45 -0.84 20.37
CA THR A 106 4.88 -0.69 20.04
C THR A 106 5.34 0.78 19.92
N GLY A 107 4.43 1.75 19.96
CA GLY A 107 4.75 3.18 19.84
C GLY A 107 5.30 3.63 18.48
N LEU A 108 5.41 2.74 17.48
CA LEU A 108 6.00 3.01 16.16
C LEU A 108 5.06 3.77 15.20
N VAL A 109 4.30 4.73 15.71
CA VAL A 109 3.24 5.42 14.96
C VAL A 109 3.82 6.24 13.79
N ARG A 110 4.86 7.04 14.05
CA ARG A 110 5.51 7.90 13.03
C ARG A 110 6.30 7.08 12.02
N TRP A 111 7.06 6.10 12.50
CA TRP A 111 7.87 5.22 11.66
C TRP A 111 6.99 4.36 10.75
N GLY A 112 5.94 3.76 11.30
CA GLY A 112 4.97 2.97 10.54
C GLY A 112 4.32 3.81 9.46
N PHE A 113 3.80 5.00 9.79
CA PHE A 113 3.23 5.90 8.78
C PHE A 113 4.20 6.20 7.62
N TYR A 114 5.44 6.58 7.94
CA TYR A 114 6.45 6.86 6.92
C TYR A 114 6.76 5.64 6.04
N MET A 115 6.96 4.48 6.67
CA MET A 115 7.24 3.24 5.97
C MET A 115 6.08 2.75 5.11
N ASP A 116 4.84 2.80 5.61
CA ASP A 116 3.64 2.40 4.87
C ASP A 116 3.56 3.15 3.52
N HIS A 117 3.79 4.47 3.53
CA HIS A 117 3.73 5.30 2.32
C HIS A 117 4.90 5.06 1.38
N LEU A 118 6.10 4.94 1.94
CA LEU A 118 7.31 4.68 1.15
C LEU A 118 7.22 3.31 0.47
N LEU A 119 6.78 2.29 1.19
CA LEU A 119 6.72 0.92 0.71
C LEU A 119 5.54 0.67 -0.21
N ASP A 120 4.40 1.35 -0.03
CA ASP A 120 3.32 1.35 -1.02
C ASP A 120 3.79 1.95 -2.36
N PHE A 121 4.64 2.99 -2.34
CA PHE A 121 5.25 3.52 -3.55
C PHE A 121 6.23 2.53 -4.20
N PHE A 122 7.09 1.87 -3.41
CA PHE A 122 7.96 0.81 -3.93
C PHE A 122 7.17 -0.38 -4.48
N PHE A 123 6.06 -0.74 -3.84
CA PHE A 123 5.17 -1.79 -4.30
C PHE A 123 4.56 -1.44 -5.66
N LEU A 124 4.08 -0.20 -5.84
CA LEU A 124 3.63 0.27 -7.15
C LEU A 124 4.75 0.19 -8.20
N CYS A 125 5.96 0.64 -7.86
CA CYS A 125 7.11 0.54 -8.76
C CYS A 125 7.38 -0.92 -9.18
N ALA A 126 7.33 -1.86 -8.23
CA ALA A 126 7.54 -3.28 -8.49
C ALA A 126 6.46 -3.88 -9.39
N VAL A 127 5.18 -3.51 -9.19
CA VAL A 127 4.07 -3.91 -10.06
C VAL A 127 4.29 -3.42 -11.49
N LEU A 128 4.60 -2.13 -11.67
CA LEU A 128 4.82 -1.55 -13.00
C LEU A 128 6.07 -2.13 -13.68
N ALA A 129 7.12 -2.40 -12.93
CA ALA A 129 8.30 -3.10 -13.43
C ALA A 129 7.98 -4.55 -13.86
N GLY A 130 7.14 -5.27 -13.11
CA GLY A 130 6.66 -6.58 -13.51
C GLY A 130 5.90 -6.54 -14.85
N TYR A 131 5.02 -5.55 -15.02
CA TYR A 131 4.26 -5.37 -16.27
C TYR A 131 5.11 -4.87 -17.43
N SER A 132 6.19 -4.12 -17.19
CA SER A 132 7.05 -3.63 -18.28
C SER A 132 7.74 -4.75 -19.05
N PHE A 133 8.00 -5.90 -18.40
CA PHE A 133 8.51 -7.10 -19.06
C PHE A 133 7.47 -7.81 -19.92
N LEU A 134 6.19 -7.64 -19.60
CA LEU A 134 5.08 -8.34 -20.27
C LEU A 134 4.51 -7.54 -21.44
N LEU A 135 4.48 -6.22 -21.30
CA LEU A 135 3.90 -5.29 -22.26
C LEU A 135 4.95 -4.84 -23.30
N PRO A 136 4.51 -4.55 -24.55
CA PRO A 136 5.41 -4.01 -25.56
C PRO A 136 5.94 -2.63 -25.15
N ALA A 137 7.10 -2.24 -25.72
CA ALA A 137 7.75 -0.96 -25.44
C ALA A 137 6.83 0.25 -25.71
N SER A 138 5.87 0.14 -26.62
CA SER A 138 4.86 1.18 -26.88
C SER A 138 4.00 1.51 -25.65
N SER A 139 3.81 0.57 -24.72
CA SER A 139 3.04 0.76 -23.49
C SER A 139 3.88 1.30 -22.33
N HIS A 140 5.20 1.42 -22.47
CA HIS A 140 6.08 1.89 -21.38
C HIS A 140 5.81 3.35 -21.01
N LEU A 141 5.42 4.19 -21.99
CA LEU A 141 4.97 5.55 -21.71
C LEU A 141 3.72 5.56 -20.80
N ASN A 142 2.75 4.67 -21.07
CA ASN A 142 1.55 4.58 -20.25
C ASN A 142 1.87 4.12 -18.81
N LEU A 143 2.79 3.17 -18.64
CA LEU A 143 3.26 2.76 -17.31
C LEU A 143 3.96 3.91 -16.57
N PHE A 144 4.79 4.69 -17.27
CA PHE A 144 5.43 5.87 -16.71
C PHE A 144 4.40 6.95 -16.31
N LEU A 145 3.38 7.19 -17.14
CA LEU A 145 2.30 8.14 -16.82
C LEU A 145 1.52 7.71 -15.56
N VAL A 146 1.23 6.41 -15.42
CA VAL A 146 0.59 5.87 -14.20
C VAL A 146 1.47 6.14 -12.98
N LEU A 147 2.78 5.89 -13.07
CA LEU A 147 3.71 6.18 -11.99
C LEU A 147 3.77 7.68 -11.66
N ALA A 148 3.80 8.54 -12.67
CA ALA A 148 3.86 9.99 -12.50
C ALA A 148 2.61 10.56 -11.84
N VAL A 149 1.42 10.08 -12.25
CA VAL A 149 0.13 10.48 -11.63
C VAL A 149 0.08 10.04 -10.17
N PHE A 150 0.46 8.80 -9.87
CA PHE A 150 0.45 8.31 -8.49
C PHE A 150 1.50 9.00 -7.62
N GLY A 151 2.72 9.20 -8.14
CA GLY A 151 3.77 9.95 -7.45
C GLY A 151 3.34 11.41 -7.18
N GLY A 152 2.71 12.05 -8.16
CA GLY A 152 2.11 13.38 -8.01
C GLY A 152 1.01 13.40 -6.95
N TYR A 153 0.16 12.37 -6.90
CA TYR A 153 -0.87 12.22 -5.86
C TYR A 153 -0.26 12.09 -4.46
N VAL A 154 0.80 11.30 -4.30
CA VAL A 154 1.53 11.15 -3.02
C VAL A 154 2.11 12.49 -2.59
N VAL A 155 2.80 13.20 -3.50
CA VAL A 155 3.36 14.53 -3.24
C VAL A 155 2.27 15.55 -2.88
N ASN A 156 1.18 15.58 -3.64
CA ASN A 156 0.03 16.44 -3.35
C ASN A 156 -0.59 16.14 -1.98
N SER A 157 -0.67 14.87 -1.59
CA SER A 157 -1.18 14.47 -0.28
C SER A 157 -0.30 15.00 0.86
N PHE A 158 1.02 14.94 0.71
CA PHE A 158 1.96 15.53 1.67
C PHE A 158 1.91 17.07 1.69
N LEU A 159 1.84 17.72 0.53
CA LEU A 159 1.72 19.18 0.44
C LEU A 159 0.42 19.68 1.08
N ALA A 160 -0.71 19.08 0.71
CA ALA A 160 -2.02 19.40 1.25
C ALA A 160 -2.05 19.23 2.78
N PHE A 161 -1.36 18.21 3.31
CA PHE A 161 -1.18 18.03 4.75
C PHE A 161 -0.42 19.19 5.40
N THR A 162 0.76 19.52 4.87
CA THR A 162 1.61 20.59 5.42
C THR A 162 0.96 21.96 5.31
N ALA A 163 0.20 22.22 4.24
CA ALA A 163 -0.43 23.52 3.99
C ALA A 163 -1.74 23.73 4.77
N SER A 164 -2.55 22.69 4.99
CA SER A 164 -3.93 22.86 5.46
C SER A 164 -4.11 22.67 6.97
N GLY A 165 -3.16 22.02 7.66
CA GLY A 165 -3.27 21.69 9.10
C GLY A 165 -4.45 20.76 9.47
N ARG A 166 -5.32 20.44 8.52
CA ARG A 166 -6.49 19.56 8.64
C ARG A 166 -6.58 18.73 7.37
N PHE A 167 -6.50 17.41 7.51
CA PHE A 167 -6.57 16.50 6.38
C PHE A 167 -8.02 16.34 5.94
N HIS A 168 -8.36 16.79 4.72
CA HIS A 168 -9.60 16.38 4.05
C HIS A 168 -9.38 15.01 3.39
N ILE A 169 -9.62 13.92 4.12
CA ILE A 169 -9.64 12.57 3.55
C ILE A 169 -11.07 12.26 3.13
N SER A 170 -11.40 12.56 1.87
CA SER A 170 -12.42 11.82 1.09
C SER A 170 -12.68 12.60 -0.19
N HIS A 171 -11.93 12.29 -1.25
CA HIS A 171 -12.38 12.67 -2.60
C HIS A 171 -12.60 11.48 -3.54
N MET A 172 -12.14 10.27 -3.21
CA MET A 172 -12.60 9.04 -3.87
C MET A 172 -12.51 7.86 -2.90
N LYS A 173 -13.53 7.00 -2.89
CA LYS A 173 -13.58 5.74 -2.12
C LYS A 173 -12.63 4.65 -2.69
N LEU A 174 -11.64 5.04 -3.50
CA LEU A 174 -10.63 4.16 -4.06
C LEU A 174 -9.40 4.22 -3.16
N GLY A 175 -9.24 3.22 -2.31
CA GLY A 175 -8.09 3.08 -1.43
C GLY A 175 -7.06 2.08 -1.96
N PRO A 176 -6.00 1.83 -1.17
CA PRO A 176 -4.96 0.84 -1.49
C PRO A 176 -5.51 -0.57 -1.71
N THR A 177 -6.59 -0.95 -1.01
CA THR A 177 -7.24 -2.26 -1.12
C THR A 177 -7.85 -2.46 -2.51
N GLU A 178 -8.61 -1.49 -3.01
CA GLU A 178 -9.24 -1.55 -4.33
C GLU A 178 -8.19 -1.64 -5.43
N PHE A 179 -7.07 -0.92 -5.27
CA PHE A 179 -5.93 -0.99 -6.19
C PHE A 179 -5.31 -2.40 -6.24
N ARG A 180 -5.07 -3.02 -5.08
CA ARG A 180 -4.52 -4.40 -4.99
C ARG A 180 -5.47 -5.42 -5.62
N ILE A 181 -6.79 -5.29 -5.40
CA ILE A 181 -7.81 -6.14 -6.05
C ILE A 181 -7.77 -5.96 -7.57
N ALA A 182 -7.69 -4.71 -8.05
CA ALA A 182 -7.61 -4.43 -9.48
C ALA A 182 -6.41 -5.13 -10.14
N ILE A 183 -5.23 -5.14 -9.49
CA ILE A 183 -4.05 -5.86 -9.98
C ILE A 183 -4.32 -7.36 -10.10
N VAL A 184 -4.91 -7.99 -9.08
CA VAL A 184 -5.24 -9.43 -9.11
C VAL A 184 -6.22 -9.75 -10.24
N VAL A 185 -7.24 -8.90 -10.44
CA VAL A 185 -8.19 -9.06 -11.55
C VAL A 185 -7.50 -8.90 -12.90
N ILE A 186 -6.64 -7.89 -13.07
CA ILE A 186 -5.86 -7.68 -14.30
C ILE A 186 -4.98 -8.90 -14.60
N ASN A 187 -4.29 -9.44 -13.60
CA ASN A 187 -3.49 -10.65 -13.75
C ASN A 187 -4.35 -11.84 -14.22
N ALA A 188 -5.52 -12.05 -13.61
CA ALA A 188 -6.44 -13.12 -14.02
C ALA A 188 -6.92 -12.92 -15.47
N LEU A 189 -7.28 -11.69 -15.86
CA LEU A 189 -7.67 -11.37 -17.23
C LEU A 189 -6.53 -11.61 -18.22
N LEU A 190 -5.30 -11.24 -17.88
CA LEU A 190 -4.12 -11.50 -18.71
C LEU A 190 -3.87 -13.00 -18.92
N VAL A 191 -4.04 -13.82 -17.87
CA VAL A 191 -3.91 -15.28 -17.99
C VAL A 191 -5.02 -15.87 -18.88
N LEU A 192 -6.25 -15.40 -18.73
CA LEU A 192 -7.42 -15.96 -19.44
C LEU A 192 -7.51 -15.51 -20.90
N TYR A 193 -7.19 -14.24 -21.20
CA TYR A 193 -7.39 -13.64 -22.51
C TYR A 193 -6.10 -13.34 -23.28
N GLY A 194 -4.94 -13.47 -22.62
CA GLY A 194 -3.63 -13.16 -23.20
C GLY A 194 -3.36 -11.66 -23.36
N THR A 195 -2.09 -11.32 -23.59
CA THR A 195 -1.62 -9.92 -23.74
C THR A 195 -2.17 -9.20 -24.98
N ARG A 196 -2.53 -9.94 -26.04
CA ARG A 196 -2.96 -9.35 -27.33
C ARG A 196 -4.26 -8.53 -27.27
N ARG A 197 -5.17 -8.82 -26.33
CA ARG A 197 -6.43 -8.06 -26.21
C ARG A 197 -6.31 -6.82 -25.34
N MET A 198 -5.44 -6.82 -24.32
CA MET A 198 -5.26 -5.68 -23.42
C MET A 198 -4.49 -4.51 -24.06
N ALA A 199 -3.57 -4.77 -24.99
CA ALA A 199 -2.89 -3.70 -25.73
C ALA A 199 -3.85 -2.81 -26.56
N LYS A 200 -5.07 -3.28 -26.83
CA LYS A 200 -6.15 -2.51 -27.48
C LYS A 200 -7.04 -1.73 -26.51
N SER A 201 -6.91 -1.98 -25.20
CA SER A 201 -7.81 -1.46 -24.17
C SER A 201 -7.15 -0.46 -23.23
N LEU A 202 -5.82 -0.31 -23.27
CA LEU A 202 -5.19 0.90 -22.73
C LEU A 202 -5.28 1.99 -23.81
N PRO A 203 -5.87 3.16 -23.52
CA PRO A 203 -5.81 4.30 -24.40
C PRO A 203 -4.37 4.78 -24.63
#